data_AF-A0A158D1D1-F1
#
_entry.id   AF-A0A158D1D1-F1
#
_cell.length_a   1.000
_cell.length_b   1.000
_cell.length_c   1.000
_cell.angle_alpha   90.00
_cell.angle_beta   90.00
_cell.angle_gamma   90.00
#
_symmetry.space_group_name_H-M   'P 1'
#
loop_
_entity.id
_entity.type
_entity.pdbx_description
1 polymer ?
#
loop_
_entity_poly.entity_id
_entity_poly.type
_entity_poly.pdbx_seq_one_letter_code
_entity_poly.pdbx_strand_id
1 'polypeptide(L)'
;MYADISSGNLPAVSFVKPGGLLDGHPTSSKFGLYEAFVRKLVDAVKSDPKLWATTAIFITTDEGGGYYDSGYIQPVDFFGDGSRIPMIAVSKYSTGGRISHSYADHASLVKFIERNWGLPAITGRSRDNLPYPVQQRDNPYVPVNAPAIGDLFDLFDFHRDADDHEHGNRRSRDEDGDNGGMGWWPF
;
A
#
# COMPACT_ATOMS: atom_id res chain seq x y z
N MET A 1 4.07 14.26 13.16
CA MET A 1 4.80 13.55 12.10
C MET A 1 6.32 13.71 12.19
N TYR A 2 6.95 14.83 11.79
CA TYR A 2 8.43 14.91 11.82
C TYR A 2 9.05 14.76 13.22
N ALA A 3 8.39 15.28 14.26
CA ALA A 3 8.81 15.07 15.65
C ALA A 3 8.71 13.58 16.07
N ASP A 4 7.67 12.90 15.62
CA ASP A 4 7.44 11.47 15.91
C ASP A 4 8.49 10.60 15.20
N ILE A 5 8.82 10.91 13.94
CA ILE A 5 9.96 10.29 13.22
C ILE A 5 11.26 10.52 14.00
N SER A 6 11.55 11.77 14.39
CA SER A 6 12.80 12.11 15.08
C SER A 6 12.96 11.47 16.46
N SER A 7 11.83 11.12 17.10
CA SER A 7 11.81 10.47 18.42
C SER A 7 11.61 8.96 18.34
N GLY A 8 11.47 8.38 17.13
CA GLY A 8 11.20 6.96 16.92
C GLY A 8 9.81 6.50 17.38
N ASN A 9 8.85 7.41 17.53
CA ASN A 9 7.53 7.16 18.11
C ASN A 9 6.40 7.34 17.09
N LEU A 10 6.57 6.84 15.86
CA LEU A 10 5.47 6.84 14.89
C LEU A 10 4.27 6.04 15.43
N PRO A 11 3.04 6.58 15.36
CA PRO A 11 1.84 5.78 15.57
C PRO A 11 1.75 4.62 14.57
N ALA A 12 1.12 3.52 14.98
CA ALA A 12 0.90 2.33 14.14
C ALA A 12 0.28 2.67 12.77
N VAL A 13 -0.67 3.61 12.74
CA VAL A 13 -1.23 4.17 11.51
C VAL A 13 -1.13 5.68 11.57
N SER A 14 -0.52 6.27 10.53
CA SER A 14 -0.37 7.72 10.41
C SER A 14 -0.84 8.21 9.04
N PHE A 15 -1.79 9.13 9.01
CA PHE A 15 -2.20 9.83 7.80
C PHE A 15 -1.47 11.17 7.69
N VAL A 16 -0.84 11.43 6.55
CA VAL A 16 -0.09 12.66 6.30
C VAL A 16 -0.67 13.37 5.09
N LYS A 17 -1.12 14.61 5.32
CA LYS A 17 -1.51 15.54 4.26
C LYS A 17 -0.45 16.65 4.15
N PRO A 18 0.12 16.91 2.97
CA PRO A 18 0.95 18.09 2.76
C PRO A 18 0.15 19.38 2.97
N GLY A 19 0.84 20.49 3.25
CA GLY A 19 0.22 21.82 3.21
C GLY A 19 -0.21 22.19 1.78
N GLY A 20 -1.17 23.10 1.64
CA GLY A 20 -1.82 23.38 0.34
C GLY A 20 -0.91 23.83 -0.81
N LEU A 21 0.27 24.39 -0.52
CA LEU A 21 1.26 24.75 -1.55
C LEU A 21 2.16 23.58 -1.97
N LEU A 22 2.04 22.43 -1.31
CA LEU A 22 2.90 21.25 -1.43
C LEU A 22 2.10 19.98 -1.74
N ASP A 23 0.77 20.06 -1.85
CA ASP A 23 -0.10 18.87 -1.98
C ASP A 23 -0.24 18.33 -3.41
N GLY A 24 0.25 19.06 -4.42
CA GLY A 24 0.15 18.67 -5.81
C GLY A 24 -1.18 19.04 -6.47
N HIS A 25 -2.10 19.69 -5.74
CA HIS A 25 -3.42 20.06 -6.26
C HIS A 25 -3.29 20.97 -7.50
N PRO A 26 -4.06 20.71 -8.58
CA PRO A 26 -4.11 21.57 -9.75
C PRO A 26 -4.45 23.01 -9.35
N THR A 27 -3.85 24.02 -9.96
CA THR A 27 -4.04 25.45 -9.61
C THR A 27 -3.24 25.95 -8.40
N SER A 28 -3.30 25.32 -7.23
CA SER A 28 -2.69 25.87 -6.00
C SER A 28 -1.29 25.36 -5.69
N SER A 29 -0.88 24.25 -6.30
CA SER A 29 0.40 23.60 -6.02
C SER A 29 1.15 23.20 -7.29
N LYS A 30 2.31 22.54 -7.13
CA LYS A 30 3.14 22.00 -8.20
C LYS A 30 3.55 20.58 -7.85
N PHE A 31 3.51 19.69 -8.84
CA PHE A 31 3.87 18.28 -8.62
C PHE A 31 5.31 18.09 -8.10
N GLY A 32 6.27 18.87 -8.59
CA GLY A 32 7.64 18.82 -8.08
C GLY A 32 7.79 19.27 -6.60
N LEU A 33 6.88 20.10 -6.08
CA LEU A 33 6.85 20.44 -4.65
C LEU A 33 6.26 19.30 -3.82
N TYR A 34 5.24 18.62 -4.34
CA TYR A 34 4.69 17.40 -3.76
C TYR A 34 5.75 16.29 -3.71
N GLU A 35 6.46 16.05 -4.82
CA GLU A 35 7.57 15.09 -4.87
C GLU A 35 8.68 15.43 -3.86
N ALA A 36 9.03 16.73 -3.72
CA ALA A 36 10.01 17.16 -2.73
C ALA A 36 9.54 16.91 -1.29
N PHE A 37 8.25 17.11 -1.01
CA PHE A 37 7.65 16.79 0.28
C PHE A 37 7.69 15.28 0.56
N VAL A 38 7.26 14.45 -0.40
CA VAL A 38 7.27 12.99 -0.30
C VAL A 38 8.69 12.48 -0.07
N ARG A 39 9.65 12.93 -0.88
CA ARG A 39 11.07 12.57 -0.74
C ARG A 39 11.59 12.90 0.65
N LYS A 40 11.33 14.11 1.16
CA LYS A 40 11.78 14.52 2.49
C LYS A 40 11.24 13.60 3.59
N LEU A 41 9.98 13.17 3.50
CA LEU A 41 9.38 12.26 4.46
C LEU A 41 9.99 10.86 4.38
N VAL A 42 10.09 10.30 3.16
CA VAL A 42 10.69 8.98 2.92
C VAL A 42 12.14 8.94 3.39
N ASP A 43 12.93 9.97 3.07
CA ASP A 43 14.33 10.07 3.49
C ASP A 43 14.47 10.17 5.02
N ALA A 44 13.56 10.91 5.68
CA ALA A 44 13.56 11.00 7.15
C ALA A 44 13.29 9.63 7.80
N VAL A 45 12.30 8.87 7.31
CA VAL A 45 12.00 7.53 7.82
C VAL A 45 13.17 6.57 7.52
N LYS A 46 13.73 6.61 6.32
CA LYS A 46 14.87 5.78 5.91
C LYS A 46 16.14 6.06 6.71
N SER A 47 16.30 7.28 7.22
CA SER A 47 17.50 7.66 7.98
C SER A 47 17.59 6.97 9.36
N ASP A 48 16.48 6.44 9.87
CA ASP A 48 16.44 5.60 11.07
C ASP A 48 16.25 4.12 10.67
N PRO A 49 17.29 3.27 10.80
CA PRO A 49 17.21 1.86 10.42
C PRO A 49 16.16 1.06 11.18
N LYS A 50 15.84 1.42 12.43
CA LYS A 50 14.83 0.72 13.22
C LYS A 50 13.44 1.05 12.69
N LEU A 51 13.19 2.33 12.43
CA LEU A 51 11.93 2.79 11.88
C LEU A 51 11.70 2.24 10.47
N TRP A 52 12.74 2.29 9.62
CA TRP A 52 12.68 1.78 8.25
C TRP A 52 12.37 0.28 8.19
N ALA A 53 12.90 -0.51 9.12
CA ALA A 53 12.68 -1.95 9.16
C ALA A 53 11.21 -2.36 9.42
N THR A 54 10.41 -1.46 9.99
CA THR A 54 9.03 -1.72 10.41
C THR A 54 8.02 -0.71 9.85
N THR A 55 8.36 -0.01 8.76
CA THR A 55 7.46 0.99 8.16
C THR A 55 7.13 0.64 6.71
N ALA A 56 5.85 0.72 6.37
CA ALA A 56 5.37 0.82 4.99
C ALA A 56 4.78 2.21 4.76
N ILE A 57 5.21 2.87 3.67
CA ILE A 57 4.72 4.19 3.28
C ILE A 57 3.91 4.03 2.00
N PHE A 58 2.62 4.38 2.05
CA PHE A 58 1.77 4.48 0.87
C PHE A 58 1.70 5.94 0.40
N ILE A 59 1.96 6.16 -0.89
CA ILE A 59 1.91 7.47 -1.53
C ILE A 59 0.80 7.42 -2.57
N THR A 60 -0.20 8.28 -2.41
CA THR A 60 -1.38 8.34 -3.28
C THR A 60 -1.98 9.74 -3.29
N THR A 61 -2.97 9.98 -4.16
CA THR A 61 -3.73 11.23 -4.21
C THR A 61 -5.18 10.98 -3.80
N ASP A 62 -5.90 12.03 -3.42
CA ASP A 62 -7.33 11.92 -3.12
C ASP A 62 -8.16 11.77 -4.40
N GLU A 63 -7.71 12.39 -5.50
CA GLU A 63 -8.38 12.33 -6.80
C GLU A 63 -7.41 12.50 -7.98
N GLY A 64 -7.93 12.50 -9.21
CA GLY A 64 -7.17 12.48 -10.47
C GLY A 64 -6.88 13.85 -11.10
N GLY A 65 -7.18 14.96 -10.45
CA GLY A 65 -6.98 16.34 -10.87
C GLY A 65 -7.88 16.81 -12.02
N GLY A 66 -8.88 16.01 -12.42
CA GLY A 66 -9.61 16.20 -13.69
C GLY A 66 -8.76 15.92 -14.94
N TYR A 67 -7.58 15.30 -14.79
CA TYR A 67 -6.77 14.86 -15.91
C TYR A 67 -7.38 13.62 -16.58
N TYR A 68 -7.08 13.44 -17.87
CA TYR A 68 -7.54 12.28 -18.63
C TYR A 68 -6.87 10.99 -18.14
N ASP A 69 -7.68 9.96 -17.92
CA ASP A 69 -7.25 8.59 -17.68
C ASP A 69 -8.13 7.62 -18.47
N SER A 70 -7.51 6.65 -19.15
CA SER A 70 -8.22 5.66 -19.97
C SER A 70 -8.48 4.34 -19.21
N GLY A 71 -8.34 4.36 -17.88
CA GLY A 71 -8.47 3.17 -17.04
C GLY A 71 -9.87 2.60 -17.02
N TYR A 72 -9.95 1.30 -16.74
CA TYR A 72 -11.22 0.71 -16.32
C TYR A 72 -11.65 1.31 -14.99
N ILE A 73 -12.93 1.66 -14.90
CA ILE A 73 -13.57 2.17 -13.69
C ILE A 73 -14.68 1.20 -13.32
N GLN A 74 -14.59 0.63 -12.12
CA GLN A 74 -15.54 -0.34 -11.63
C GLN A 74 -16.81 0.38 -11.11
N PRO A 75 -18.02 -0.07 -11.52
CA PRO A 75 -19.28 0.44 -10.97
C PRO A 75 -19.55 -0.22 -9.61
N VAL A 76 -18.76 0.14 -8.59
CA VAL A 76 -18.83 -0.46 -7.24
C VAL A 76 -20.07 -0.02 -6.45
N ASP A 77 -20.68 1.12 -6.80
CA ASP A 77 -21.95 1.61 -6.27
C ASP A 77 -22.59 2.62 -7.26
N PHE A 78 -23.54 3.45 -6.80
CA PHE A 78 -24.19 4.46 -7.62
C PHE A 78 -23.22 5.49 -8.23
N PHE A 79 -22.15 5.85 -7.51
CA PHE A 79 -21.10 6.74 -8.00
C PHE A 79 -19.97 5.97 -8.69
N GLY A 80 -19.71 4.74 -8.24
CA GLY A 80 -18.58 3.94 -8.70
C GLY A 80 -17.25 4.45 -8.15
N ASP A 81 -16.17 4.02 -8.79
CA ASP A 81 -14.86 4.61 -8.57
C ASP A 81 -14.64 5.86 -9.43
N GLY A 82 -13.64 6.67 -9.07
CA GLY A 82 -13.15 7.77 -9.89
C GLY A 82 -12.16 7.30 -10.96
N SER A 83 -11.52 8.27 -11.62
CA SER A 83 -10.35 7.98 -12.46
C SER A 83 -9.22 7.33 -11.65
N ARG A 84 -8.36 6.56 -12.32
CA ARG A 84 -7.22 5.95 -11.63
C ARG A 84 -6.29 7.01 -11.06
N ILE A 85 -5.74 6.71 -9.90
CA ILE A 85 -4.76 7.53 -9.19
C ILE A 85 -3.47 6.72 -8.98
N PRO A 86 -2.31 7.38 -8.76
CA PRO A 86 -1.11 6.67 -8.38
C PRO A 86 -1.28 6.02 -6.99
N MET A 87 -0.78 4.80 -6.84
CA MET A 87 -0.58 4.13 -5.55
C MET A 87 0.83 3.53 -5.55
N ILE A 88 1.68 4.04 -4.67
CA ILE A 88 3.07 3.58 -4.53
C ILE A 88 3.29 3.13 -3.10
N ALA A 89 3.74 1.90 -2.91
CA ALA A 89 4.24 1.41 -1.63
C ALA A 89 5.77 1.52 -1.58
N VAL A 90 6.28 2.10 -0.48
CA VAL A 90 7.71 2.25 -0.20
C VAL A 90 7.99 1.61 1.15
N SER A 91 8.73 0.51 1.13
CA SER A 91 9.13 -0.23 2.33
C SER A 91 10.38 -1.07 2.07
N LYS A 92 11.01 -1.58 3.13
CA LYS A 92 12.01 -2.65 3.01
C LYS A 92 11.41 -3.89 2.32
N TYR A 93 10.12 -4.15 2.53
CA TYR A 93 9.43 -5.31 1.96
C TYR A 93 8.88 -5.08 0.53
N SER A 94 9.01 -3.88 -0.04
CA SER A 94 8.53 -3.59 -1.41
C SER A 94 9.64 -3.69 -2.47
N THR A 95 10.68 -4.51 -2.23
CA THR A 95 11.88 -4.56 -3.09
C THR A 95 11.58 -5.16 -4.46
N GLY A 96 12.19 -4.58 -5.51
CA GLY A 96 12.17 -5.15 -6.86
C GLY A 96 11.30 -4.46 -7.91
N GLY A 97 10.88 -3.20 -7.72
CA GLY A 97 10.27 -2.39 -8.79
C GLY A 97 9.05 -3.06 -9.44
N ARG A 98 8.19 -3.66 -8.61
CA ARG A 98 7.04 -4.44 -9.04
C ARG A 98 5.86 -3.54 -9.34
N ILE A 99 5.03 -3.99 -10.27
CA ILE A 99 3.72 -3.40 -10.55
C ILE A 99 2.68 -4.46 -10.21
N SER A 100 1.78 -4.14 -9.28
CA SER A 100 0.56 -4.92 -9.10
C SER A 100 -0.50 -4.46 -10.09
N HIS A 101 -1.24 -5.42 -10.63
CA HIS A 101 -2.44 -5.18 -11.42
C HIS A 101 -3.73 -5.53 -10.66
N SER A 102 -3.61 -5.85 -9.37
CA SER A 102 -4.78 -6.05 -8.51
C SER A 102 -5.63 -4.78 -8.47
N TYR A 103 -6.92 -4.89 -8.77
CA TYR A 103 -7.81 -3.73 -8.72
C TYR A 103 -7.95 -3.26 -7.26
N ALA A 104 -7.68 -1.99 -7.01
CA ALA A 104 -7.69 -1.38 -5.68
C ALA A 104 -8.25 0.04 -5.77
N ASP A 105 -8.87 0.50 -4.69
CA ASP A 105 -9.35 1.87 -4.52
C ASP A 105 -8.86 2.43 -3.16
N HIS A 106 -9.33 3.60 -2.74
CA HIS A 106 -8.94 4.17 -1.44
C HIS A 106 -9.33 3.27 -0.25
N ALA A 107 -10.39 2.47 -0.35
CA ALA A 107 -10.79 1.55 0.72
C ALA A 107 -9.83 0.37 0.85
N SER A 108 -9.00 0.09 -0.16
CA SER A 108 -7.91 -0.90 -0.05
C SER A 108 -6.88 -0.53 1.04
N LEU A 109 -6.68 0.75 1.37
CA LEU A 109 -5.85 1.17 2.50
C LEU A 109 -6.45 0.75 3.85
N VAL A 110 -7.78 0.84 3.97
CA VAL A 110 -8.49 0.37 5.17
C VAL A 110 -8.36 -1.14 5.30
N LYS A 111 -8.59 -1.88 4.21
CA LYS A 111 -8.35 -3.34 4.16
C LYS A 111 -6.94 -3.73 4.53
N PHE A 112 -5.94 -2.98 4.07
CA PHE A 112 -4.54 -3.22 4.43
C PHE A 112 -4.37 -3.12 5.96
N ILE A 113 -4.88 -2.05 6.57
CA ILE A 113 -4.85 -1.85 8.03
C ILE A 113 -5.59 -2.99 8.75
N GLU A 114 -6.79 -3.33 8.30
CA GLU A 114 -7.59 -4.41 8.90
C GLU A 114 -6.86 -5.75 8.86
N ARG A 115 -6.33 -6.12 7.69
CA ARG A 115 -5.56 -7.35 7.52
C ARG A 115 -4.26 -7.32 8.34
N ASN A 116 -3.61 -6.17 8.46
CA ASN A 116 -2.37 -6.04 9.21
C ASN A 116 -2.55 -6.26 10.71
N TRP A 117 -3.58 -5.63 11.30
CA TRP A 117 -3.85 -5.68 12.74
C TRP A 117 -4.95 -6.69 13.13
N GLY A 118 -5.41 -7.53 12.20
CA GLY A 118 -6.46 -8.52 12.44
C GLY A 118 -7.79 -7.90 12.88
N LEU A 119 -8.13 -6.72 12.34
CA LEU A 119 -9.34 -5.99 12.68
C LEU A 119 -10.51 -6.43 11.80
N PRO A 120 -11.76 -6.36 12.29
CA PRO A 120 -12.93 -6.54 11.46
C PRO A 120 -13.16 -5.32 10.55
N ALA A 121 -13.95 -5.51 9.49
CA ALA A 121 -14.46 -4.42 8.66
C ALA A 121 -15.09 -3.30 9.52
N ILE A 122 -14.87 -2.03 9.14
CA ILE A 122 -15.35 -0.88 9.93
C ILE A 122 -16.86 -0.95 10.15
N THR A 123 -17.62 -1.24 9.09
CA THR A 123 -19.07 -1.49 9.14
C THR A 123 -19.48 -2.39 7.97
N GLY A 124 -20.65 -3.04 8.05
CA GLY A 124 -21.20 -3.80 6.91
C GLY A 124 -21.65 -2.97 5.70
N ARG A 125 -21.42 -1.65 5.68
CA ARG A 125 -21.70 -0.76 4.53
C ARG A 125 -20.44 -0.30 3.82
N SER A 126 -19.26 -0.56 4.39
CA SER A 126 -17.99 -0.09 3.85
C SER A 126 -17.51 -0.99 2.72
N ARG A 127 -16.72 -0.43 1.79
CA ARG A 127 -16.19 -1.18 0.62
C ARG A 127 -15.10 -2.17 1.02
N ASP A 128 -14.54 -2.04 2.22
CA ASP A 128 -13.66 -3.03 2.86
C ASP A 128 -14.29 -4.44 3.00
N ASN A 129 -15.62 -4.57 2.87
CA ASN A 129 -16.31 -5.87 2.84
C ASN A 129 -16.24 -6.59 1.48
N LEU A 130 -15.82 -5.91 0.40
CA LEU A 130 -15.79 -6.51 -0.94
C LEU A 130 -14.80 -7.68 -1.02
N PRO A 131 -14.99 -8.66 -1.91
CA PRO A 131 -14.02 -9.74 -2.11
C PRO A 131 -12.71 -9.22 -2.72
N TYR A 132 -11.65 -10.05 -2.61
CA TYR A 132 -10.39 -9.83 -3.34
C TYR A 132 -10.63 -9.99 -4.86
N PRO A 133 -10.01 -9.16 -5.73
CA PRO A 133 -10.26 -9.21 -7.17
C PRO A 133 -9.64 -10.45 -7.82
N VAL A 134 -10.38 -11.01 -8.78
CA VAL A 134 -9.94 -12.12 -9.62
C VAL A 134 -9.86 -11.59 -11.06
N GLN A 135 -8.69 -11.68 -11.68
CA GLN A 135 -8.47 -11.23 -13.05
C GLN A 135 -8.02 -12.37 -13.97
N GLN A 136 -8.27 -12.19 -15.27
CA GLN A 136 -7.75 -13.06 -16.30
C GLN A 136 -6.35 -12.61 -16.74
N ARG A 137 -5.54 -13.54 -17.25
CA ARG A 137 -4.15 -13.23 -17.67
C ARG A 137 -4.08 -12.29 -18.87
N ASP A 138 -5.05 -12.38 -19.77
CA ASP A 138 -5.17 -11.57 -20.98
C ASP A 138 -5.85 -10.21 -20.72
N ASN A 139 -6.52 -10.04 -19.58
CA ASN A 139 -7.04 -8.76 -19.13
C ASN A 139 -6.82 -8.55 -17.62
N PRO A 140 -5.59 -8.18 -17.21
CA PRO A 140 -5.21 -8.10 -15.80
C PRO A 140 -5.80 -6.88 -15.08
N TYR A 141 -6.45 -5.94 -15.79
CA TYR A 141 -6.94 -4.68 -15.22
C TYR A 141 -8.41 -4.72 -14.81
N VAL A 142 -9.17 -5.71 -15.27
CA VAL A 142 -10.63 -5.80 -15.07
C VAL A 142 -10.96 -7.04 -14.25
N PRO A 143 -11.46 -6.90 -13.01
CA PRO A 143 -11.92 -8.04 -12.22
C PRO A 143 -13.13 -8.74 -12.85
N VAL A 144 -13.10 -10.07 -12.94
CA VAL A 144 -14.24 -10.87 -13.40
C VAL A 144 -15.28 -11.09 -12.30
N ASN A 145 -14.93 -10.83 -11.04
CA ASN A 145 -15.79 -10.93 -9.87
C ASN A 145 -16.18 -9.56 -9.30
N ALA A 146 -16.24 -8.53 -10.14
CA ALA A 146 -16.67 -7.19 -9.74
C ALA A 146 -18.08 -7.20 -9.10
N PRO A 147 -18.33 -6.43 -8.02
CA PRO A 147 -17.41 -5.51 -7.36
C PRO A 147 -16.36 -6.22 -6.48
N ALA A 148 -15.09 -5.88 -6.66
CA ALA A 148 -13.97 -6.42 -5.89
C ALA A 148 -12.84 -5.39 -5.74
N ILE A 149 -12.19 -5.36 -4.57
CA ILE A 149 -11.03 -4.50 -4.30
C ILE A 149 -9.96 -5.27 -3.51
N GLY A 150 -8.69 -5.05 -3.84
CA GLY A 150 -7.56 -5.66 -3.18
C GLY A 150 -7.30 -5.08 -1.79
N ASP A 151 -6.32 -5.64 -1.09
CA ASP A 151 -5.86 -5.22 0.24
C ASP A 151 -4.41 -4.72 0.24
N LEU A 152 -3.80 -4.55 -0.94
CA LEU A 152 -2.45 -4.03 -1.16
C LEU A 152 -1.30 -4.93 -0.65
N PHE A 153 -1.58 -6.12 -0.10
CA PHE A 153 -0.52 -7.00 0.42
C PHE A 153 0.38 -7.56 -0.68
N ASP A 154 -0.11 -7.62 -1.92
CA ASP A 154 0.64 -8.05 -3.09
C ASP A 154 1.70 -7.05 -3.57
N LEU A 155 1.72 -5.84 -3.01
CA LEU A 155 2.79 -4.85 -3.19
C LEU A 155 4.06 -5.18 -2.40
N PHE A 156 4.00 -6.17 -1.50
CA PHE A 156 5.10 -6.55 -0.62
C PHE A 156 5.55 -8.00 -0.87
N ASP A 157 6.81 -8.25 -0.54
CA ASP A 157 7.45 -9.55 -0.48
C ASP A 157 8.08 -9.70 0.91
N PHE A 158 7.36 -10.41 1.79
CA PHE A 158 7.77 -10.63 3.17
C PHE A 158 8.75 -11.79 3.34
N HIS A 159 8.92 -12.63 2.32
CA HIS A 159 9.70 -13.86 2.43
C HIS A 159 11.17 -13.65 2.08
N ARG A 160 11.48 -12.64 1.28
CA ARG A 160 12.83 -12.37 0.80
C ARG A 160 13.87 -12.08 1.89
N ASP A 161 13.47 -11.50 3.01
CA ASP A 161 14.38 -11.22 4.14
C ASP A 161 14.71 -12.47 4.98
N ALA A 162 13.91 -13.54 4.89
CA ALA A 162 14.20 -14.80 5.57
C ALA A 162 15.42 -15.49 4.93
N ASP A 163 15.54 -15.41 3.60
CA ASP A 163 16.62 -16.03 2.84
C ASP A 163 18.00 -15.37 3.09
N ASP A 164 18.03 -14.04 3.26
CA ASP A 164 19.26 -13.29 3.54
C ASP A 164 19.87 -13.61 4.93
N HIS A 165 19.05 -14.12 5.87
CA HIS A 165 19.52 -14.60 7.17
C HIS A 165 19.89 -16.09 7.17
N GLU A 166 19.36 -16.90 6.26
CA GLU A 166 19.67 -18.33 6.15
C GLU A 166 20.96 -18.62 5.35
N HIS A 167 21.38 -17.75 4.44
CA HIS A 167 22.63 -17.95 3.69
C HIS A 167 23.91 -17.91 4.55
N GLY A 168 23.81 -17.52 5.83
CA GLY A 168 24.89 -17.61 6.81
C GLY A 168 24.97 -18.95 7.56
N ASN A 169 23.99 -19.86 7.44
CA ASN A 169 23.98 -21.06 8.28
C ASN A 169 23.16 -22.22 7.67
N ARG A 170 23.84 -23.35 7.41
CA ARG A 170 23.32 -24.74 7.15
C ARG A 170 23.06 -25.01 5.65
N ARG A 171 23.71 -25.97 4.97
CA ARG A 171 23.94 -27.40 5.26
C ARG A 171 22.72 -28.09 5.88
N SER A 172 21.92 -28.67 4.98
CA SER A 172 20.94 -29.75 5.16
C SER A 172 19.84 -29.54 6.19
N ARG A 173 18.59 -29.43 5.73
CA ARG A 173 17.56 -30.44 5.99
C ARG A 173 16.32 -30.20 5.11
N ASP A 174 15.84 -31.30 4.52
CA ASP A 174 14.61 -31.41 3.75
C ASP A 174 13.34 -31.31 4.61
N GLU A 175 12.25 -30.96 3.92
CA GLU A 175 10.82 -31.28 4.14
C GLU A 175 10.15 -30.95 5.48
N ASP A 176 9.15 -30.06 5.41
CA ASP A 176 7.80 -30.09 6.04
C ASP A 176 7.30 -28.62 6.09
N GLY A 177 6.21 -28.22 5.45
CA GLY A 177 4.86 -28.59 5.81
C GLY A 177 4.07 -27.30 6.07
N ASP A 178 3.10 -27.04 5.19
CA ASP A 178 2.14 -25.94 5.21
C ASP A 178 1.51 -25.74 6.59
N ASN A 179 1.65 -24.52 7.14
CA ASN A 179 0.85 -24.06 8.27
C ASN A 179 0.78 -22.53 8.25
N GLY A 180 -0.27 -22.01 7.62
CA GLY A 180 -0.66 -20.60 7.64
C GLY A 180 -0.97 -20.13 9.07
N GLY A 181 0.06 -19.69 9.78
CA GLY A 181 -0.09 -18.93 11.01
C GLY A 181 -0.64 -17.54 10.71
N MET A 182 -1.58 -17.07 11.52
CA MET A 182 -1.90 -15.65 11.68
C MET A 182 -0.65 -14.92 12.18
N GLY A 183 0.28 -14.65 11.25
CA GLY A 183 1.50 -13.93 11.50
C GLY A 183 1.21 -12.44 11.57
N TRP A 184 1.59 -11.81 12.68
CA TRP A 184 1.77 -10.37 12.73
C TRP A 184 2.78 -10.00 11.64
N TRP A 185 2.35 -9.22 10.65
CA TRP A 185 3.23 -8.72 9.60
C TRP A 185 4.18 -7.68 10.21
N PRO A 186 5.35 -7.44 9.62
CA PRO A 186 6.45 -6.73 10.29
C PRO A 186 6.24 -5.21 10.46
N PHE A 187 5.02 -4.72 10.29
CA PHE A 187 4.63 -3.32 10.46
C PHE A 187 3.41 -3.19 11.39
#